data_AF-A0A813EFL2-F1
#
_entry.id   AF-A0A813EFL2-F1
#
_cell.length_a   1.000
_cell.length_b   1.000
_cell.length_c   1.000
_cell.angle_alpha   90.00
_cell.angle_beta   90.00
_cell.angle_gamma   90.00
#
_symmetry.space_group_name_H-M   'P 1'
#
loop_
_entity.id
_entity.type
_entity.pdbx_description
1 polymer ?
#
loop_
_entity_poly.entity_id
_entity_poly.type
_entity_poly.pdbx_seq_one_letter_code
_entity_poly.pdbx_strand_id
1 'polypeptide(L)'
;MQRTGAGRLQVETTDPKLGGPKYTSLGMSRGSTAIPRTPTRFNKISRGATRASDLLEGAKRCQDNLSRSEPIHGNIYTYWAFLRVLERYDLVPQHDRGSHLLLQVGLSFVVVVQIIGPPAVLIWSMYAMTWEDVKFGLGDWKYVHGSYDHGISVLFSRLLGTLFLFVFILNGMYVIREDRRTSDKIWFLVRALDENGSGTSVDTVWLWVGAAINSWCVVISALCMGPCFALTQCPKDIIFDAFALLFLFRLDDVTGDLGFLTDQWDSDLFGNFYEYVVNLEERHKLESIEEEKEGEEDSDATQSSGDDEVEFSPGCSIYRTARWALNVLVVVAPFCFVFTQGAKARRDTDRKEEHFVQWT
;
A
#
# COMPACT_ATOMS: atom_id res chain seq x y z
N MET A 1 44.67 -34.93 8.15
CA MET A 1 44.82 -34.04 9.33
C MET A 1 44.05 -32.77 9.02
N GLN A 2 43.07 -32.25 9.75
CA GLN A 2 42.39 -32.59 11.00
C GLN A 2 40.92 -32.18 10.80
N ARG A 3 39.98 -33.03 11.20
CA ARG A 3 38.55 -32.72 11.33
C ARG A 3 38.31 -32.18 12.74
N THR A 4 37.63 -31.04 12.85
CA THR A 4 37.04 -30.49 14.08
C THR A 4 35.79 -29.73 13.61
N GLY A 5 34.58 -29.88 14.14
CA GLY A 5 34.07 -30.55 15.32
C GLY A 5 32.75 -29.83 15.62
N ALA A 6 31.62 -30.47 15.33
CA ALA A 6 30.29 -29.88 15.47
C ALA A 6 29.88 -29.83 16.96
N GLY A 7 29.71 -28.63 17.51
CA GLY A 7 29.16 -28.38 18.84
C GLY A 7 27.65 -28.17 18.78
N ARG A 8 26.89 -29.09 19.36
CA ARG A 8 25.43 -29.08 19.48
C ARG A 8 25.07 -28.42 20.82
N LEU A 9 24.53 -27.20 20.78
CA LEU A 9 23.97 -26.53 21.96
C LEU A 9 22.51 -26.97 22.16
N GLN A 10 22.24 -27.64 23.27
CA GLN A 10 20.90 -27.85 23.81
C GLN A 10 20.46 -26.55 24.50
N VAL A 11 19.31 -26.02 24.10
CA VAL A 11 18.65 -24.91 24.80
C VAL A 11 17.54 -25.52 25.65
N GLU A 12 17.70 -25.36 26.95
CA GLU A 12 16.83 -25.78 28.02
C GLU A 12 15.64 -24.80 28.11
N THR A 13 14.43 -25.34 27.95
CA THR A 13 13.16 -24.63 28.11
C THR A 13 12.78 -24.56 29.59
N THR A 14 12.72 -23.34 30.14
CA THR A 14 12.11 -23.06 31.45
C THR A 14 10.87 -22.19 31.28
N ASP A 15 9.71 -22.75 31.59
CA ASP A 15 8.44 -22.06 31.78
C ASP A 15 8.44 -21.22 33.06
N PRO A 16 7.86 -20.00 33.04
CA PRO A 16 7.29 -19.40 34.22
C PRO A 16 5.76 -19.27 34.11
N LYS A 17 5.09 -19.97 35.03
CA LYS A 17 3.71 -19.73 35.44
C LYS A 17 3.54 -18.28 35.89
N LEU A 18 2.58 -17.56 35.30
CA LEU A 18 2.04 -16.32 35.86
C LEU A 18 0.52 -16.35 35.77
N GLY A 19 -0.10 -16.48 36.95
CA GLY A 19 -1.52 -16.31 37.15
C GLY A 19 -1.90 -14.83 37.16
N GLY A 20 -3.02 -14.53 36.51
CA GLY A 20 -3.68 -13.23 36.49
C GLY A 20 -5.20 -13.38 36.56
N PRO A 21 -5.93 -12.34 36.98
CA PRO A 21 -7.14 -12.47 37.78
C PRO A 21 -8.42 -12.75 36.99
N LYS A 22 -9.36 -13.41 37.69
CA LYS A 22 -10.74 -13.66 37.30
C LYS A 22 -11.47 -12.33 37.06
N TYR A 23 -11.90 -12.10 35.83
CA TYR A 23 -12.91 -11.08 35.52
C TYR A 23 -14.31 -11.71 35.58
N THR A 24 -15.12 -11.11 36.45
CA THR A 24 -16.55 -11.36 36.65
C THR A 24 -17.31 -11.02 35.36
N SER A 25 -17.85 -12.04 34.70
CA SER A 25 -18.76 -11.87 33.56
C SER A 25 -20.14 -11.42 34.07
N LEU A 26 -20.49 -10.16 33.82
CA LEU A 26 -21.84 -9.65 33.99
C LEU A 26 -22.70 -10.16 32.82
N GLY A 27 -23.70 -10.99 33.14
CA GLY A 27 -24.63 -11.53 32.15
C GLY A 27 -25.55 -10.46 31.60
N MET A 28 -25.46 -10.23 30.28
CA MET A 28 -26.53 -9.62 29.50
C MET A 28 -27.15 -10.71 28.62
N SER A 29 -28.31 -11.20 29.08
CA SER A 29 -29.22 -12.03 28.30
C SER A 29 -29.77 -11.19 27.15
N ARG A 30 -29.32 -11.46 25.92
CA ARG A 30 -29.99 -11.03 24.68
C ARG A 30 -30.67 -12.25 24.09
N GLY A 31 -32.00 -12.18 24.02
CA GLY A 31 -32.85 -13.18 23.39
C GLY A 31 -32.43 -13.37 21.93
N SER A 32 -32.00 -14.59 21.62
CA SER A 32 -31.68 -15.03 20.28
C SER A 32 -32.98 -15.49 19.61
N THR A 33 -33.68 -14.57 18.94
CA THR A 33 -34.69 -14.93 17.94
C THR A 33 -33.94 -15.50 16.74
N ALA A 34 -33.90 -16.84 16.66
CA ALA A 34 -33.41 -17.56 15.50
C ALA A 34 -34.32 -17.26 14.29
N ILE A 35 -33.86 -16.38 13.40
CA ILE A 35 -34.46 -16.22 12.08
C ILE A 35 -34.10 -17.49 11.29
N PRO A 36 -35.07 -18.23 10.74
CA PRO A 36 -34.79 -19.38 9.90
C PRO A 36 -34.09 -18.89 8.64
N ARG A 37 -32.79 -19.23 8.49
CA ARG A 37 -32.08 -19.12 7.22
C ARG A 37 -32.74 -20.12 6.27
N THR A 38 -33.61 -19.63 5.40
CA THR A 38 -34.04 -20.34 4.21
C THR A 38 -32.78 -20.59 3.36
N PRO A 39 -32.42 -21.85 3.08
CA PRO A 39 -31.37 -22.11 2.11
C PRO A 39 -31.92 -21.69 0.75
N THR A 40 -31.46 -20.53 0.24
CA THR A 40 -31.58 -20.21 -1.17
C THR A 40 -30.95 -21.36 -1.92
N ARG A 41 -31.83 -22.17 -2.52
CA ARG A 41 -31.50 -23.35 -3.31
C ARG A 41 -30.93 -22.84 -4.62
N PHE A 42 -29.70 -22.30 -4.57
CA PHE A 42 -28.88 -22.10 -5.75
C PHE A 42 -28.69 -23.47 -6.37
N ASN A 43 -29.47 -23.74 -7.42
CA ASN A 43 -29.37 -24.96 -8.18
C ASN A 43 -27.94 -25.03 -8.70
N LYS A 44 -27.20 -25.98 -8.13
CA LYS A 44 -25.79 -26.24 -8.40
C LYS A 44 -25.68 -26.79 -9.81
N ILE A 45 -25.71 -25.91 -10.81
CA ILE A 45 -25.41 -26.23 -12.20
C ILE A 45 -23.94 -26.67 -12.22
N SER A 46 -23.73 -27.98 -12.25
CA SER A 46 -22.43 -28.63 -12.39
C SER A 46 -21.85 -28.39 -13.80
N ARG A 47 -21.26 -27.20 -14.03
CA ARG A 47 -20.50 -26.84 -15.25
C ARG A 47 -19.25 -26.00 -14.88
N GLY A 48 -18.48 -26.46 -13.90
CA GLY A 48 -17.42 -25.67 -13.23
C GLY A 48 -16.04 -25.62 -13.89
N ALA A 49 -15.93 -25.79 -15.21
CA ALA A 49 -14.62 -25.68 -15.88
C ALA A 49 -14.66 -24.83 -17.17
N THR A 50 -15.79 -24.84 -17.89
CA THR A 50 -15.99 -23.99 -19.08
C THR A 50 -16.17 -22.51 -18.73
N ARG A 51 -16.75 -22.18 -17.57
CA ARG A 51 -17.14 -20.80 -17.27
C ARG A 51 -16.00 -19.80 -17.22
N ALA A 52 -14.89 -20.09 -16.56
CA ALA A 52 -13.83 -19.07 -16.41
C ALA A 52 -13.05 -18.83 -17.70
N SER A 53 -12.84 -19.86 -18.52
CA SER A 53 -12.35 -19.67 -19.89
C SER A 53 -13.35 -18.87 -20.73
N ASP A 54 -14.65 -19.12 -20.57
CA ASP A 54 -15.69 -18.36 -21.27
C ASP A 54 -15.69 -16.88 -20.85
N LEU A 55 -15.45 -16.57 -19.56
CA LEU A 55 -15.33 -15.19 -19.08
C LEU A 55 -14.11 -14.50 -19.69
N LEU A 56 -12.95 -15.17 -19.72
CA LEU A 56 -11.72 -14.61 -20.28
C LEU A 56 -11.82 -14.43 -21.79
N GLU A 57 -12.39 -15.41 -22.49
CA GLU A 57 -12.62 -15.34 -23.93
C GLU A 57 -13.67 -14.27 -24.25
N GLY A 58 -14.70 -14.12 -23.42
CA GLY A 58 -15.65 -13.02 -23.46
C GLY A 58 -14.96 -11.66 -23.33
N ALA A 59 -14.07 -11.51 -22.35
CA ALA A 59 -13.28 -10.29 -22.16
C ALA A 59 -12.36 -10.00 -23.37
N LYS A 60 -11.71 -11.02 -23.94
CA LYS A 60 -10.92 -10.87 -25.19
C LYS A 60 -11.78 -10.45 -26.39
N ARG A 61 -12.99 -11.00 -26.55
CA ARG A 61 -13.92 -10.56 -27.61
C ARG A 61 -14.45 -9.14 -27.37
N CYS A 62 -14.59 -8.73 -26.12
CA CYS A 62 -14.92 -7.36 -25.76
C CYS A 62 -13.76 -6.40 -26.04
N GLN A 63 -12.50 -6.83 -25.88
CA GLN A 63 -11.32 -6.02 -26.20
C GLN A 63 -11.33 -5.50 -27.64
N ASP A 64 -11.79 -6.29 -28.61
CA ASP A 64 -11.90 -5.88 -30.01
C ASP A 64 -13.00 -4.82 -30.26
N ASN A 65 -13.97 -4.70 -29.35
CA ASN A 65 -15.17 -3.88 -29.52
C ASN A 65 -15.25 -2.68 -28.55
N LEU A 66 -14.56 -2.72 -27.40
CA LEU A 66 -14.61 -1.68 -26.38
C LEU A 66 -13.32 -0.85 -26.39
N SER A 67 -13.41 0.36 -26.94
CA SER A 67 -12.30 1.32 -26.94
C SER A 67 -12.22 2.18 -25.66
N ARG A 68 -12.80 1.77 -24.52
CA ARG A 68 -13.03 2.70 -23.38
C ARG A 68 -12.93 2.15 -21.95
N SER A 69 -12.54 0.89 -21.73
CA SER A 69 -12.37 0.43 -20.35
C SER A 69 -11.22 1.19 -19.67
N GLU A 70 -11.41 1.55 -18.40
CA GLU A 70 -10.33 2.17 -17.63
C GLU A 70 -9.30 1.08 -17.29
N PRO A 71 -8.02 1.24 -17.68
CA PRO A 71 -7.01 0.23 -17.41
C PRO A 71 -6.84 0.03 -15.90
N ILE A 72 -6.66 -1.23 -15.48
CA ILE A 72 -6.35 -1.56 -14.10
C ILE A 72 -4.85 -1.74 -14.00
N HIS A 73 -4.18 -0.69 -13.55
CA HIS A 73 -2.74 -0.73 -13.29
C HIS A 73 -2.43 -1.74 -12.18
N GLY A 74 -1.55 -2.68 -12.49
CA GLY A 74 -1.05 -3.65 -11.53
C GLY A 74 0.17 -3.12 -10.77
N ASN A 75 0.39 -3.68 -9.58
CA ASN A 75 1.64 -3.57 -8.85
C ASN A 75 2.28 -4.96 -8.72
N ILE A 76 3.47 -5.03 -8.12
CA ILE A 76 4.22 -6.28 -7.94
C ILE A 76 3.38 -7.34 -7.21
N TYR A 77 2.60 -6.91 -6.23
CA TYR A 77 1.82 -7.80 -5.37
C TYR A 77 0.59 -8.35 -6.09
N THR A 78 -0.06 -7.56 -6.93
CA THR A 78 -1.18 -8.01 -7.75
C THR A 78 -0.69 -8.98 -8.83
N TYR A 79 0.49 -8.74 -9.40
CA TYR A 79 1.14 -9.70 -10.30
C TYR A 79 1.36 -11.06 -9.61
N TRP A 80 1.93 -11.09 -8.40
CA TRP A 80 2.11 -12.35 -7.66
C TRP A 80 0.79 -13.01 -7.26
N ALA A 81 -0.22 -12.22 -6.86
CA ALA A 81 -1.54 -12.76 -6.54
C ALA A 81 -2.17 -13.48 -7.73
N PHE A 82 -2.02 -12.92 -8.94
CA PHE A 82 -2.59 -13.44 -10.17
C PHE A 82 -1.66 -14.35 -10.98
N LEU A 83 -0.42 -14.59 -10.53
CA LEU A 83 0.58 -15.34 -11.30
C LEU A 83 0.05 -16.69 -11.80
N ARG A 84 -0.61 -17.46 -10.92
CA ARG A 84 -1.22 -18.76 -11.29
C ARG A 84 -2.37 -18.64 -12.29
N VAL A 85 -3.12 -17.55 -12.23
CA VAL A 85 -4.19 -17.26 -13.19
C VAL A 85 -3.58 -16.95 -14.55
N LEU A 86 -2.58 -16.07 -14.59
CA LEU A 86 -1.89 -15.68 -15.81
C LEU A 86 -1.20 -16.87 -16.48
N GLU A 87 -0.52 -17.73 -15.71
CA GLU A 87 0.11 -18.97 -16.20
C GLU A 87 -0.92 -19.94 -16.79
N ARG A 88 -2.08 -20.09 -16.14
CA ARG A 88 -3.11 -21.05 -16.58
C ARG A 88 -3.76 -20.65 -17.91
N TYR A 89 -3.87 -19.35 -18.18
CA TYR A 89 -4.50 -18.84 -19.39
C TYR A 89 -3.51 -18.48 -20.50
N ASP A 90 -2.23 -18.87 -20.35
CA ASP A 90 -1.15 -18.58 -21.31
C ASP A 90 -1.09 -17.08 -21.66
N LEU A 91 -1.38 -16.23 -20.65
CA LEU A 91 -1.32 -14.78 -20.77
C LEU A 91 0.07 -14.23 -20.46
N VAL A 92 0.88 -15.00 -19.72
CA VAL A 92 2.30 -14.70 -19.58
C VAL A 92 2.98 -15.10 -20.89
N PRO A 93 3.65 -14.19 -21.61
CA PRO A 93 4.43 -14.55 -22.78
C PRO A 93 5.35 -15.72 -22.42
N GLN A 94 5.36 -16.79 -23.23
CA GLN A 94 6.27 -17.93 -23.06
C GLN A 94 7.71 -17.48 -23.26
N HIS A 95 8.25 -16.84 -22.24
CA HIS A 95 9.61 -16.35 -22.22
C HIS A 95 10.51 -17.44 -21.66
N ASP A 96 11.79 -17.44 -22.08
CA ASP A 96 12.77 -18.42 -21.60
C ASP A 96 12.75 -18.48 -20.08
N ARG A 97 12.77 -19.69 -19.49
CA ARG A 97 12.75 -19.88 -18.01
C ARG A 97 13.74 -19.00 -17.25
N GLY A 98 14.85 -18.61 -17.89
CA GLY A 98 15.84 -17.70 -17.32
C GLY A 98 15.34 -16.27 -17.09
N SER A 99 14.50 -15.72 -17.97
CA SER A 99 13.98 -14.36 -17.82
C SER A 99 12.96 -14.27 -16.68
N HIS A 100 12.14 -15.31 -16.48
CA HIS A 100 11.21 -15.37 -15.36
C HIS A 100 11.95 -15.39 -14.01
N LEU A 101 13.02 -16.17 -13.88
CA LEU A 101 13.84 -16.16 -12.66
C LEU A 101 14.44 -14.78 -12.38
N LEU A 102 14.97 -14.12 -13.40
CA LEU A 102 15.55 -12.78 -13.28
C LEU A 102 14.51 -11.75 -12.84
N LEU A 103 13.31 -11.80 -13.44
CA LEU A 103 12.19 -10.95 -13.06
C LEU A 103 11.81 -11.16 -11.59
N GLN A 104 11.61 -12.41 -11.17
CA GLN A 104 11.23 -12.74 -9.79
C GLN A 104 12.29 -12.27 -8.78
N VAL A 105 13.58 -12.39 -9.12
CA VAL A 105 14.68 -11.87 -8.31
C VAL A 105 14.62 -10.33 -8.25
N GLY A 106 14.42 -9.65 -9.37
CA GLY A 106 14.28 -8.20 -9.43
C GLY A 106 13.13 -7.68 -8.57
N LEU A 107 11.93 -8.26 -8.71
CA LEU A 107 10.75 -7.93 -7.92
C LEU A 107 10.99 -8.19 -6.42
N SER A 108 11.67 -9.27 -6.06
CA SER A 108 12.02 -9.57 -4.67
C SER A 108 12.94 -8.49 -4.07
N PHE A 109 13.93 -8.01 -4.83
CA PHE A 109 14.78 -6.90 -4.38
C PHE A 109 14.00 -5.60 -4.18
N VAL A 110 13.05 -5.30 -5.06
CA VAL A 110 12.17 -4.12 -4.88
C VAL A 110 11.44 -4.20 -3.54
N VAL A 111 10.81 -5.32 -3.23
CA VAL A 111 10.09 -5.50 -1.95
C VAL A 111 11.02 -5.32 -0.75
N VAL A 112 12.23 -5.87 -0.81
CA VAL A 112 13.23 -5.69 0.26
C VAL A 112 13.61 -4.22 0.43
N VAL A 113 13.83 -3.50 -0.67
CA VAL A 113 14.15 -2.06 -0.64
C VAL A 113 12.98 -1.25 -0.08
N GLN A 114 11.73 -1.58 -0.41
CA GLN A 114 10.56 -0.88 0.16
C GLN A 114 10.41 -1.07 1.67
N ILE A 115 10.72 -2.27 2.17
CA ILE A 115 10.64 -2.56 3.61
C ILE A 115 11.78 -1.86 4.38
N ILE A 116 13.01 -1.91 3.86
CA ILE A 116 14.21 -1.47 4.57
C ILE A 116 14.57 0.00 4.30
N GLY A 117 14.35 0.48 3.07
CA GLY A 117 14.79 1.78 2.59
C GLY A 117 14.29 2.95 3.44
N PRO A 118 12.95 3.18 3.54
CA PRO A 118 12.42 4.29 4.32
C PRO A 118 12.85 4.24 5.80
N PRO A 119 12.75 3.11 6.52
CA PRO A 119 13.25 3.05 7.91
C PRO A 119 14.75 3.31 8.04
N ALA A 120 15.58 2.83 7.11
CA ALA A 120 17.01 3.07 7.15
C ALA A 120 17.34 4.56 7.00
N VAL A 121 16.66 5.26 6.08
CA VAL A 121 16.79 6.71 5.91
C VAL A 121 16.30 7.44 7.17
N LEU A 122 15.14 7.07 7.72
CA LEU A 122 14.62 7.68 8.94
C LEU A 122 15.60 7.54 10.11
N ILE A 123 16.07 6.32 10.36
CA ILE A 123 16.99 6.01 11.46
C ILE A 123 18.28 6.80 11.27
N TRP A 124 18.86 6.79 10.07
CA TRP A 124 20.09 7.53 9.78
C TRP A 124 19.90 9.03 10.03
N SER A 125 18.82 9.63 9.52
CA SER A 125 18.55 11.07 9.69
C SER A 125 18.32 11.44 11.16
N MET A 126 17.65 10.57 11.93
CA MET A 126 17.45 10.78 13.37
C MET A 126 18.78 10.72 14.17
N TYR A 127 19.70 9.82 13.78
CA TYR A 127 21.03 9.72 14.39
C TYR A 127 21.99 10.84 13.96
N ALA A 128 21.83 11.35 12.74
CA ALA A 128 22.64 12.45 12.23
C ALA A 128 22.28 13.81 12.87
N MET A 129 21.10 13.92 13.48
CA MET A 129 20.61 15.13 14.12
C MET A 129 21.12 15.26 15.56
N THR A 130 21.71 16.40 15.89
CA THR A 130 22.07 16.74 17.27
C THR A 130 20.84 17.34 17.97
N TRP A 131 20.35 16.64 19.00
CA TRP A 131 19.13 17.04 19.73
C TRP A 131 19.37 18.04 20.86
N GLU A 132 20.64 18.29 21.23
CA GLU A 132 21.02 19.12 22.39
C GLU A 132 20.62 20.60 22.22
N ASP A 133 20.70 21.11 20.99
CA ASP A 133 20.41 22.50 20.67
C ASP A 133 18.97 22.72 20.17
N VAL A 134 18.15 21.67 20.14
CA VAL A 134 16.80 21.76 19.56
C VAL A 134 15.91 22.60 20.46
N LYS A 135 15.44 23.73 19.93
CA LYS A 135 14.51 24.65 20.60
C LYS A 135 13.27 24.83 19.75
N PHE A 136 12.12 25.02 20.42
CA PHE A 136 10.90 25.43 19.75
C PHE A 136 10.85 26.96 19.65
N GLY A 137 10.74 27.51 18.44
CA GLY A 137 10.73 28.95 18.23
C GLY A 137 10.75 29.37 16.75
N LEU A 138 10.87 30.68 16.53
CA LEU A 138 11.00 31.31 15.20
C LEU A 138 12.32 32.11 15.03
N GLY A 139 13.30 31.94 15.92
CA GLY A 139 14.66 32.49 15.81
C GLY A 139 15.37 32.27 14.47
N ASP A 140 15.42 31.04 13.95
CA ASP A 140 16.00 30.68 12.63
C ASP A 140 15.36 31.42 11.44
N TRP A 141 14.16 31.99 11.58
CA TRP A 141 13.51 32.78 10.53
C TRP A 141 14.00 34.22 10.46
N LYS A 142 14.82 34.65 11.43
CA LYS A 142 15.37 36.00 11.46
C LYS A 142 16.43 36.16 10.38
N TYR A 143 16.10 36.93 9.35
CA TYR A 143 17.06 37.33 8.34
C TYR A 143 18.13 38.27 8.94
N VAL A 144 19.40 37.93 8.69
CA VAL A 144 20.54 38.79 9.01
C VAL A 144 21.32 39.05 7.73
N HIS A 145 21.35 40.31 7.29
CA HIS A 145 22.02 40.70 6.07
C HIS A 145 23.52 40.33 6.10
N GLY A 146 23.99 39.66 5.05
CA GLY A 146 25.38 39.21 4.92
C GLY A 146 25.78 38.01 5.78
N SER A 147 24.89 37.48 6.61
CA SER A 147 25.16 36.26 7.40
C SER A 147 25.05 35.02 6.53
N TYR A 148 25.99 34.10 6.68
CA TYR A 148 25.93 32.79 6.02
C TYR A 148 24.89 31.88 6.70
N ASP A 149 24.77 31.98 8.03
CA ASP A 149 23.88 31.13 8.84
C ASP A 149 22.43 31.61 8.86
N HIS A 150 22.18 32.89 8.55
CA HIS A 150 20.86 33.53 8.62
C HIS A 150 20.54 34.34 7.35
N GLY A 151 21.18 33.95 6.24
CA GLY A 151 21.02 34.59 4.94
C GLY A 151 19.68 34.26 4.28
N ILE A 152 19.46 34.85 3.10
CA ILE A 152 18.26 34.61 2.29
C ILE A 152 18.16 33.14 1.84
N SER A 153 19.29 32.48 1.63
CA SER A 153 19.37 31.06 1.26
C SER A 153 18.72 30.16 2.32
N VAL A 154 18.96 30.42 3.61
CA VAL A 154 18.40 29.64 4.72
C VAL A 154 16.90 29.84 4.80
N LEU A 155 16.44 31.10 4.69
CA LEU A 155 15.00 31.42 4.66
C LEU A 155 14.28 30.70 3.51
N PHE A 156 14.82 30.76 2.30
CA PHE A 156 14.26 30.06 1.14
C PHE A 156 14.32 28.54 1.30
N SER A 157 15.37 27.99 1.90
CA SER A 157 15.47 26.55 2.17
C SER A 157 14.40 26.09 3.15
N ARG A 158 14.15 26.84 4.22
CA ARG A 158 13.06 26.55 5.18
C ARG A 158 11.68 26.66 4.55
N LEU A 159 11.44 27.72 3.76
CA LEU A 159 10.18 27.86 3.04
C LEU A 159 9.97 26.70 2.04
N LEU A 160 11.00 26.39 1.26
CA LEU A 160 10.97 25.32 0.25
C LEU A 160 10.75 23.96 0.90
N GLY A 161 11.49 23.64 1.97
CA GLY A 161 11.32 22.39 2.73
C GLY A 161 9.92 22.26 3.31
N THR A 162 9.34 23.34 3.85
CA THR A 162 7.95 23.34 4.36
C THR A 162 6.94 23.04 3.26
N LEU A 163 7.08 23.69 2.09
CA LEU A 163 6.20 23.48 0.95
C LEU A 163 6.33 22.07 0.38
N PHE A 164 7.56 21.56 0.20
CA PHE A 164 7.79 20.20 -0.28
C PHE A 164 7.26 19.16 0.70
N LEU A 165 7.43 19.36 2.01
CA LEU A 165 6.91 18.45 3.03
C LEU A 165 5.38 18.35 2.95
N PHE A 166 4.70 19.50 2.82
CA PHE A 166 3.24 19.53 2.67
C PHE A 166 2.78 18.85 1.38
N VAL A 167 3.37 19.22 0.23
CA VAL A 167 3.03 18.64 -1.08
C VAL A 167 3.31 17.14 -1.13
N PHE A 168 4.41 16.69 -0.53
CA PHE A 168 4.76 15.27 -0.49
C PHE A 168 3.74 14.46 0.30
N ILE A 169 3.30 14.95 1.47
CA ILE A 169 2.29 14.26 2.27
C ILE A 169 0.95 14.22 1.52
N LEU A 170 0.55 15.32 0.87
CA LEU A 170 -0.66 15.34 0.03
C LEU A 170 -0.57 14.36 -1.14
N ASN A 171 0.59 14.26 -1.79
CA ASN A 171 0.83 13.28 -2.84
C ASN A 171 0.70 11.85 -2.29
N GLY A 172 1.28 11.57 -1.12
CA GLY A 172 1.11 10.28 -0.44
C GLY A 172 -0.37 9.94 -0.16
N MET A 173 -1.17 10.93 0.25
CA MET A 173 -2.61 10.74 0.45
C MET A 173 -3.35 10.42 -0.84
N TYR A 174 -2.99 11.08 -1.94
CA TYR A 174 -3.55 10.81 -3.26
C TYR A 174 -3.20 9.38 -3.72
N VAL A 175 -1.94 8.98 -3.57
CA VAL A 175 -1.45 7.65 -3.95
C VAL A 175 -2.16 6.55 -3.16
N ILE A 176 -2.30 6.69 -1.84
CA ILE A 176 -3.05 5.72 -1.02
C ILE A 176 -4.54 5.63 -1.44
N ARG A 177 -5.14 6.75 -1.82
CA ARG A 177 -6.54 6.76 -2.29
C ARG A 177 -6.69 6.02 -3.61
N GLU A 178 -5.76 6.20 -4.52
CA GLU A 178 -5.78 5.55 -5.82
C GLU A 178 -5.48 4.05 -5.70
N ASP A 179 -4.45 3.68 -4.94
CA ASP A 179 -4.12 2.26 -4.65
C ASP A 179 -5.28 1.52 -4.00
N ARG A 180 -6.04 2.18 -3.11
CA ARG A 180 -7.27 1.61 -2.55
C ARG A 180 -8.33 1.34 -3.62
N ARG A 181 -8.57 2.28 -4.54
CA ARG A 181 -9.58 2.11 -5.60
C ARG A 181 -9.22 0.95 -6.52
N THR A 182 -7.95 0.88 -6.92
CA THR A 182 -7.43 -0.23 -7.72
C THR A 182 -7.56 -1.55 -6.96
N SER A 183 -7.21 -1.58 -5.67
CA SER A 183 -7.39 -2.77 -4.83
C SER A 183 -8.84 -3.20 -4.71
N ASP A 184 -9.79 -2.27 -4.59
CA ASP A 184 -11.22 -2.59 -4.53
C ASP A 184 -11.71 -3.23 -5.85
N LYS A 185 -11.27 -2.73 -7.01
CA LYS A 185 -11.54 -3.36 -8.32
C LYS A 185 -10.95 -4.77 -8.42
N ILE A 186 -9.73 -4.95 -7.92
CA ILE A 186 -9.04 -6.25 -7.94
C ILE A 186 -9.73 -7.25 -7.01
N TRP A 187 -10.15 -6.84 -5.82
CA TRP A 187 -10.91 -7.71 -4.90
C TRP A 187 -12.24 -8.16 -5.50
N PHE A 188 -12.91 -7.26 -6.22
CA PHE A 188 -14.12 -7.60 -6.97
C PHE A 188 -13.84 -8.68 -8.03
N LEU A 189 -12.76 -8.54 -8.80
CA LEU A 189 -12.33 -9.57 -9.77
C LEU A 189 -12.02 -10.92 -9.09
N VAL A 190 -11.34 -10.91 -7.94
CA VAL A 190 -11.04 -12.13 -7.19
C VAL A 190 -12.31 -12.85 -6.77
N ARG A 191 -13.28 -12.11 -6.22
CA ARG A 191 -14.58 -12.65 -5.82
C ARG A 191 -15.31 -13.28 -7.00
N ALA A 192 -15.37 -12.56 -8.12
CA ALA A 192 -16.01 -13.07 -9.33
C ALA A 192 -15.33 -14.33 -9.87
N LEU A 193 -13.99 -14.42 -9.80
CA LEU A 193 -13.25 -15.62 -10.22
C LEU A 193 -13.49 -16.84 -9.31
N ASP A 194 -13.70 -16.60 -8.01
CA ASP A 194 -13.98 -17.63 -7.02
C ASP A 194 -15.43 -18.15 -7.17
N GLU A 195 -16.40 -17.24 -7.28
CA GLU A 195 -17.83 -17.56 -7.47
C GLU A 195 -18.09 -18.31 -8.79
N ASN A 196 -17.37 -17.95 -9.86
CA ASN A 196 -17.49 -18.62 -11.16
C ASN A 196 -16.76 -19.96 -11.25
N GLY A 197 -16.11 -20.40 -10.17
CA GLY A 197 -15.51 -21.73 -10.06
C GLY A 197 -14.38 -21.94 -11.06
N SER A 198 -13.54 -20.93 -11.29
CA SER A 198 -12.43 -21.02 -12.25
C SER A 198 -11.48 -22.20 -11.96
N GLY A 199 -11.49 -22.74 -10.74
CA GLY A 199 -10.59 -23.78 -10.27
C GLY A 199 -9.17 -23.25 -10.02
N THR A 200 -8.96 -21.95 -10.15
CA THR A 200 -7.71 -21.25 -9.87
C THR A 200 -7.98 -20.24 -8.78
N SER A 201 -7.42 -20.50 -7.59
CA SER A 201 -7.50 -19.55 -6.48
C SER A 201 -6.48 -18.44 -6.70
N VAL A 202 -6.93 -17.18 -6.63
CA VAL A 202 -6.02 -16.03 -6.52
C VAL A 202 -5.43 -16.02 -5.12
N ASP A 203 -4.11 -15.83 -5.00
CA ASP A 203 -3.42 -15.82 -3.71
C ASP A 203 -3.67 -14.48 -3.00
N THR A 204 -4.79 -14.39 -2.27
CA THR A 204 -5.25 -13.17 -1.58
C THR A 204 -4.26 -12.62 -0.55
N VAL A 205 -3.38 -13.47 -0.02
CA VAL A 205 -2.32 -13.06 0.92
C VAL A 205 -1.42 -11.99 0.30
N TRP A 206 -1.09 -12.10 -0.99
CA TRP A 206 -0.25 -11.11 -1.66
C TRP A 206 -0.92 -9.75 -1.78
N LEU A 207 -2.24 -9.70 -2.01
CA LEU A 207 -2.99 -8.45 -2.05
C LEU A 207 -2.94 -7.71 -0.70
N TRP A 208 -3.02 -8.45 0.40
CA TRP A 208 -2.87 -7.89 1.75
C TRP A 208 -1.46 -7.39 2.04
N VAL A 209 -0.46 -8.18 1.66
CA VAL A 209 0.96 -7.81 1.80
C VAL A 209 1.25 -6.54 1.01
N GLY A 210 0.74 -6.43 -0.22
CA GLY A 210 0.87 -5.22 -1.04
C GLY A 210 0.25 -4.00 -0.40
N ALA A 211 -1.01 -4.08 0.02
CA ALA A 211 -1.68 -2.98 0.72
C ALA A 211 -0.91 -2.53 1.97
N ALA A 212 -0.35 -3.48 2.74
CA ALA A 212 0.44 -3.21 3.93
C ALA A 212 1.77 -2.52 3.61
N ILE A 213 2.56 -3.05 2.67
CA ILE A 213 3.89 -2.53 2.33
C ILE A 213 3.78 -1.18 1.63
N ASN A 214 2.82 -1.00 0.72
CA ASN A 214 2.61 0.26 0.02
C ASN A 214 2.24 1.37 1.02
N SER A 215 1.28 1.09 1.90
CA SER A 215 0.90 2.01 2.97
C SER A 215 2.04 2.31 3.94
N TRP A 216 2.82 1.30 4.33
CA TRP A 216 4.00 1.44 5.16
C TRP A 216 5.03 2.36 4.52
N CYS A 217 5.37 2.12 3.26
CA CYS A 217 6.39 2.87 2.54
C CYS A 217 6.02 4.35 2.43
N VAL A 218 4.76 4.66 2.08
CA VAL A 218 4.28 6.05 1.99
C VAL A 218 4.34 6.75 3.36
N VAL A 219 3.86 6.12 4.43
CA VAL A 219 3.83 6.72 5.77
C VAL A 219 5.24 6.95 6.32
N ILE A 220 6.13 5.96 6.22
CA ILE A 220 7.50 6.10 6.73
C ILE A 220 8.28 7.10 5.88
N SER A 221 8.15 7.11 4.54
CA SER A 221 8.79 8.14 3.71
C SER A 221 8.31 9.55 4.05
N ALA A 222 7.03 9.73 4.36
CA ALA A 222 6.51 11.01 4.84
C ALA A 222 7.14 11.43 6.19
N LEU A 223 7.37 10.48 7.10
CA LEU A 223 8.10 10.73 8.35
C LEU A 223 9.58 11.08 8.12
N CYS A 224 10.23 10.49 7.11
CA CYS A 224 11.64 10.77 6.78
C CYS A 224 11.89 12.21 6.34
N MET A 225 10.95 12.81 5.62
CA MET A 225 11.11 14.12 5.00
C MET A 225 11.47 15.22 6.01
N GLY A 226 10.83 15.23 7.19
CA GLY A 226 11.09 16.23 8.22
C GLY A 226 12.55 16.25 8.69
N PRO A 227 13.07 15.12 9.24
CA PRO A 227 14.47 15.00 9.62
C PRO A 227 15.46 15.25 8.47
N CYS A 228 15.21 14.73 7.26
CA CYS A 228 16.10 14.97 6.11
C CYS A 228 16.22 16.47 5.80
N PHE A 229 15.10 17.19 5.73
CA PHE A 229 15.12 18.62 5.45
C PHE A 229 15.72 19.45 6.57
N ALA A 230 15.65 18.98 7.81
CA ALA A 230 16.26 19.65 8.95
C ALA A 230 17.79 19.51 8.96
N LEU A 231 18.34 18.46 8.36
CA LEU A 231 19.79 18.27 8.19
C LEU A 231 20.35 19.06 7.01
N THR A 232 19.50 19.41 6.06
CA THR A 232 19.92 20.00 4.80
C THR A 232 20.06 21.53 4.88
N GLN A 233 21.22 22.04 4.44
CA GLN A 233 21.54 23.47 4.43
C GLN A 233 21.34 24.13 3.05
N CYS A 234 21.28 23.33 1.99
CA CYS A 234 21.17 23.80 0.61
C CYS A 234 19.78 23.47 0.03
N PRO A 235 19.09 24.42 -0.63
CA PRO A 235 17.78 24.14 -1.23
C PRO A 235 17.86 23.07 -2.33
N LYS A 236 19.03 22.93 -2.98
CA LYS A 236 19.30 21.88 -3.97
C LYS A 236 19.15 20.49 -3.35
N ASP A 237 19.71 20.29 -2.17
CA ASP A 237 19.72 19.00 -1.50
C ASP A 237 18.31 18.66 -0.98
N ILE A 238 17.51 19.65 -0.57
CA ILE A 238 16.08 19.46 -0.21
C ILE A 238 15.32 18.85 -1.39
N ILE A 239 15.54 19.38 -2.59
CA ILE A 239 14.89 18.88 -3.80
C ILE A 239 15.34 17.44 -4.10
N PHE A 240 16.64 17.15 -3.98
CA PHE A 240 17.17 15.80 -4.21
C PHE A 240 16.65 14.79 -3.19
N ASP A 241 16.62 15.14 -1.90
CA ASP A 241 16.07 14.28 -0.84
C ASP A 241 14.58 14.00 -1.06
N ALA A 242 13.81 15.02 -1.48
CA ALA A 242 12.39 14.87 -1.80
C ALA A 242 12.18 13.90 -2.97
N PHE A 243 12.94 14.02 -4.05
CA PHE A 243 12.85 13.13 -5.20
C PHE A 243 13.33 11.72 -4.89
N ALA A 244 14.37 11.57 -4.07
CA ALA A 244 14.86 10.26 -3.64
C ALA A 244 13.79 9.51 -2.82
N LEU A 245 13.12 10.20 -1.89
CA LEU A 245 12.03 9.62 -1.11
C LEU A 245 10.78 9.36 -1.97
N LEU A 246 10.49 10.22 -2.96
CA LEU A 246 9.41 10.03 -3.94
C LEU A 246 9.63 8.75 -4.74
N PHE A 247 10.85 8.55 -5.23
CA PHE A 247 11.25 7.34 -5.93
C PHE A 247 11.11 6.09 -5.06
N LEU A 248 11.58 6.15 -3.79
CA LEU A 248 11.48 5.02 -2.87
C LEU A 248 10.04 4.55 -2.63
N PHE A 249 9.08 5.46 -2.51
CA PHE A 249 7.70 5.03 -2.28
C PHE A 249 6.94 4.66 -3.56
N ARG A 250 7.42 5.05 -4.75
CA ARG A 250 6.85 4.66 -6.05
C ARG A 250 7.46 3.37 -6.62
N LEU A 251 8.35 2.70 -5.89
CA LEU A 251 9.12 1.57 -6.40
C LEU A 251 8.27 0.35 -6.78
N ASP A 252 7.11 0.14 -6.16
CA ASP A 252 6.17 -0.96 -6.49
C ASP A 252 5.29 -0.67 -7.71
N ASP A 253 5.16 0.60 -8.08
CA ASP A 253 4.44 1.07 -9.27
C ASP A 253 5.35 0.87 -10.51
N VAL A 254 5.79 -0.38 -10.69
CA VAL A 254 6.79 -0.80 -11.67
C VAL A 254 6.30 -0.64 -13.11
N THR A 255 5.00 -0.41 -13.29
CA THR A 255 4.38 -0.07 -14.57
C THR A 255 4.87 1.28 -15.11
N GLY A 256 5.37 2.19 -14.26
CA GLY A 256 5.72 3.57 -14.63
C GLY A 256 7.15 3.81 -15.11
N ASP A 257 8.17 3.38 -14.34
CA ASP A 257 9.55 3.89 -14.53
C ASP A 257 10.66 2.83 -14.67
N LEU A 258 10.46 1.63 -14.11
CA LEU A 258 11.49 0.57 -14.14
C LEU A 258 11.27 -0.45 -15.27
N GLY A 259 10.09 -0.47 -15.89
CA GLY A 259 9.77 -1.29 -17.07
C GLY A 259 9.73 -2.80 -16.85
N PHE A 260 9.92 -3.31 -15.62
CA PHE A 260 9.96 -4.76 -15.38
C PHE A 260 8.59 -5.44 -15.53
N LEU A 261 7.49 -4.73 -15.26
CA LEU A 261 6.13 -5.29 -15.29
C LEU A 261 5.32 -4.90 -16.53
N THR A 262 5.79 -3.93 -17.33
CA THR A 262 5.03 -3.44 -18.50
C THR A 262 4.67 -4.55 -19.48
N ASP A 263 5.56 -5.53 -19.66
CA ASP A 263 5.33 -6.67 -20.56
C ASP A 263 4.61 -7.85 -19.91
N GLN A 264 4.47 -7.84 -18.57
CA GLN A 264 3.97 -8.99 -17.78
C GLN A 264 2.56 -8.76 -17.24
N TRP A 265 2.14 -7.50 -17.15
CA TRP A 265 0.82 -7.10 -16.68
C TRP A 265 0.07 -6.31 -17.75
N ASP A 266 -0.89 -6.96 -18.42
CA ASP A 266 -1.77 -6.31 -19.39
C ASP A 266 -2.89 -5.54 -18.66
N SER A 267 -2.64 -4.25 -18.40
CA SER A 267 -3.57 -3.39 -17.66
C SER A 267 -4.91 -3.23 -18.39
N ASP A 268 -4.90 -3.27 -19.73
CA ASP A 268 -6.09 -3.14 -20.57
C ASP A 268 -6.93 -4.41 -20.51
N LEU A 269 -6.28 -5.59 -20.55
CA LEU A 269 -6.97 -6.87 -20.38
C LEU A 269 -7.68 -6.94 -19.03
N PHE A 270 -7.02 -6.56 -17.93
CA PHE A 270 -7.65 -6.56 -16.61
C PHE A 270 -8.78 -5.51 -16.50
N GLY A 271 -8.63 -4.34 -17.14
CA GLY A 271 -9.70 -3.34 -17.24
C GLY A 271 -10.94 -3.87 -17.98
N ASN A 272 -10.73 -4.50 -19.13
CA ASN A 272 -11.78 -5.14 -19.92
C ASN A 272 -12.43 -6.30 -19.16
N PHE A 273 -11.63 -7.10 -18.45
CA PHE A 273 -12.13 -8.21 -17.65
C PHE A 273 -13.01 -7.70 -16.49
N TYR A 274 -12.60 -6.62 -15.82
CA TYR A 274 -13.42 -5.97 -14.80
C TYR A 274 -14.74 -5.47 -15.35
N GLU A 275 -14.73 -4.72 -16.44
CA GLU A 275 -15.94 -4.19 -17.06
C GLU A 275 -16.87 -5.31 -17.53
N TYR A 276 -16.32 -6.40 -18.08
CA TYR A 276 -17.09 -7.57 -18.46
C TYR A 276 -17.81 -8.21 -17.26
N VAL A 277 -17.11 -8.39 -16.15
CA VAL A 277 -17.67 -8.98 -14.92
C VAL A 277 -18.75 -8.08 -14.33
N VAL A 278 -18.52 -6.76 -14.25
CA VAL A 278 -19.52 -5.79 -13.76
C VAL A 278 -20.79 -5.85 -14.62
N ASN A 279 -20.65 -5.82 -15.95
CA ASN A 279 -21.78 -5.90 -16.87
C ASN A 279 -22.55 -7.22 -16.74
N LEU A 280 -21.86 -8.33 -16.44
CA LEU A 280 -22.50 -9.63 -16.22
C LEU A 280 -23.33 -9.63 -14.93
N GLU A 281 -22.81 -9.05 -13.85
CA GLU A 281 -23.52 -8.94 -12.58
C GLU A 281 -24.75 -8.02 -12.70
N GLU A 282 -24.64 -6.89 -13.40
CA GLU A 282 -25.77 -5.99 -13.66
C GLU A 282 -26.88 -6.68 -14.45
N ARG A 283 -26.53 -7.49 -15.46
CA ARG A 283 -27.52 -8.28 -16.21
C ARG A 283 -28.24 -9.29 -15.32
N HIS A 284 -27.50 -10.02 -14.48
CA HIS A 284 -28.11 -10.95 -13.54
C HIS A 284 -29.03 -10.26 -12.54
N LYS A 285 -28.67 -9.06 -12.06
CA LYS A 285 -29.53 -8.24 -11.19
C LYS A 285 -30.82 -7.81 -11.90
N LEU A 286 -30.74 -7.42 -13.18
CA LEU A 286 -31.91 -7.05 -13.97
C LEU A 286 -32.84 -8.25 -14.22
N GLU A 287 -32.28 -9.40 -14.59
CA GLU A 287 -33.03 -10.65 -14.77
C GLU A 287 -33.76 -11.07 -13.48
N SER A 288 -33.10 -10.99 -12.31
CA SER A 288 -33.76 -11.31 -11.04
C SER A 288 -34.91 -10.36 -10.70
N ILE A 289 -34.78 -9.07 -11.04
CA ILE A 289 -35.85 -8.09 -10.82
C ILE A 289 -37.04 -8.34 -11.76
N GLU A 290 -36.78 -8.77 -12.99
CA GLU A 290 -37.85 -9.14 -13.94
C GLU A 290 -38.59 -10.40 -13.47
N GLU A 291 -37.88 -11.42 -13.00
CA GLU A 291 -38.48 -12.64 -12.43
C GLU A 291 -39.31 -12.35 -11.17
N GLU A 292 -38.84 -11.45 -10.28
CA GLU A 292 -39.60 -11.05 -9.09
C GLU A 292 -40.89 -10.29 -9.47
N LYS A 293 -40.84 -9.42 -10.49
CA LYS A 293 -42.02 -8.69 -10.98
C LYS A 293 -43.06 -9.62 -11.61
N GLU A 294 -42.63 -10.65 -12.33
CA GLU A 294 -43.55 -11.66 -12.87
C GLU A 294 -44.16 -12.53 -11.76
N GLY A 295 -43.48 -12.70 -10.62
CA GLY A 295 -43.98 -13.44 -9.47
C GLY A 295 -44.92 -12.66 -8.54
N GLU A 296 -44.80 -11.33 -8.45
CA GLU A 296 -45.58 -10.49 -7.53
C GLU A 296 -47.00 -10.15 -8.02
N GLU A 297 -47.38 -10.43 -9.28
CA GLU A 297 -48.75 -10.18 -9.77
C GLU A 297 -49.85 -10.97 -9.00
N ASP A 298 -49.47 -11.95 -8.15
CA ASP A 298 -50.40 -12.78 -7.37
C ASP A 298 -50.30 -12.65 -5.83
N SER A 299 -49.42 -11.81 -5.26
CA SER A 299 -49.22 -11.76 -3.79
C SER A 299 -49.08 -10.35 -3.18
N ASP A 300 -49.97 -10.06 -2.23
CA ASP A 300 -50.10 -8.81 -1.45
C ASP A 300 -48.76 -8.28 -0.90
N ALA A 301 -48.45 -7.02 -1.22
CA ALA A 301 -47.14 -6.40 -1.07
C ALA A 301 -46.67 -6.20 0.39
N THR A 302 -45.50 -6.76 0.74
CA THR A 302 -44.74 -6.41 1.96
C THR A 302 -43.36 -5.88 1.57
N GLN A 303 -43.17 -4.56 1.63
CA GLN A 303 -41.90 -3.89 1.34
C GLN A 303 -40.84 -4.22 2.41
N SER A 304 -39.81 -4.98 2.02
CA SER A 304 -38.58 -5.16 2.78
C SER A 304 -37.50 -4.24 2.20
N SER A 305 -37.16 -3.17 2.91
CA SER A 305 -36.03 -2.30 2.56
C SER A 305 -34.72 -3.05 2.84
N GLY A 306 -34.17 -3.70 1.81
CA GLY A 306 -32.86 -4.34 1.84
C GLY A 306 -31.74 -3.31 1.72
N ASP A 307 -31.30 -2.78 2.85
CA ASP A 307 -29.97 -2.17 2.96
C ASP A 307 -28.94 -3.30 2.98
N ASP A 308 -28.63 -3.86 1.81
CA ASP A 308 -27.54 -4.82 1.68
C ASP A 308 -26.22 -4.08 1.96
N GLU A 309 -25.74 -4.26 3.19
CA GLU A 309 -24.40 -3.83 3.60
C GLU A 309 -23.38 -4.39 2.61
N VAL A 310 -22.84 -3.51 1.77
CA VAL A 310 -21.73 -3.81 0.86
C VAL A 310 -20.61 -4.41 1.70
N GLU A 311 -20.45 -5.73 1.55
CA GLU A 311 -19.52 -6.56 2.29
C GLU A 311 -18.12 -5.93 2.24
N PHE A 312 -17.64 -5.48 3.40
CA PHE A 312 -16.44 -4.65 3.52
C PHE A 312 -15.21 -5.39 2.94
N SER A 313 -14.63 -4.85 1.87
CA SER A 313 -13.31 -5.23 1.36
C SER A 313 -12.30 -5.21 2.52
N PRO A 314 -11.67 -6.36 2.85
CA PRO A 314 -11.03 -6.48 4.14
C PRO A 314 -9.71 -5.66 4.22
N GLY A 315 -9.12 -5.29 3.07
CA GLY A 315 -8.01 -4.31 2.98
C GLY A 315 -8.36 -2.88 3.46
N CYS A 316 -9.64 -2.57 3.67
CA CYS A 316 -10.11 -1.25 4.08
C CYS A 316 -9.49 -0.75 5.40
N SER A 317 -9.13 -1.64 6.33
CA SER A 317 -8.54 -1.22 7.61
C SER A 317 -7.13 -0.65 7.46
N ILE A 318 -6.30 -1.23 6.59
CA ILE A 318 -4.90 -0.81 6.41
C ILE A 318 -4.86 0.60 5.82
N TYR A 319 -5.57 0.80 4.72
CA TYR A 319 -5.67 2.10 4.06
C TYR A 319 -6.29 3.17 4.96
N ARG A 320 -7.24 2.80 5.83
CA ARG A 320 -7.84 3.71 6.81
C ARG A 320 -6.82 4.18 7.84
N THR A 321 -6.02 3.27 8.39
CA THR A 321 -4.96 3.61 9.35
C THR A 321 -3.89 4.49 8.70
N ALA A 322 -3.44 4.14 7.49
CA ALA A 322 -2.43 4.91 6.77
C ALA A 322 -2.93 6.33 6.43
N ARG A 323 -4.18 6.45 5.95
CA ARG A 323 -4.81 7.74 5.70
C ARG A 323 -4.94 8.58 6.97
N TRP A 324 -5.31 7.96 8.09
CA TRP A 324 -5.36 8.65 9.37
C TRP A 324 -3.97 9.17 9.77
N ALA A 325 -2.92 8.35 9.65
CA ALA A 325 -1.56 8.75 9.93
C ALA A 325 -1.12 9.94 9.05
N LEU A 326 -1.37 9.90 7.73
CA LEU A 326 -1.06 11.00 6.82
C LEU A 326 -1.85 12.27 7.12
N ASN A 327 -3.13 12.17 7.51
CA ASN A 327 -3.91 13.33 7.95
C ASN A 327 -3.35 13.99 9.21
N VAL A 328 -2.75 13.20 10.13
CA VAL A 328 -2.05 13.78 11.28
C VAL A 328 -0.75 14.42 10.81
N LEU A 329 0.03 13.74 9.97
CA LEU A 329 1.32 14.23 9.49
C LEU A 329 1.21 15.50 8.66
N VAL A 330 0.18 15.67 7.83
CA VAL A 330 0.03 16.87 6.97
C VAL A 330 -0.08 18.16 7.79
N VAL A 331 -0.56 18.06 9.03
CA VAL A 331 -0.64 19.19 9.98
C VAL A 331 0.60 19.24 10.86
N VAL A 332 0.93 18.11 11.50
CA VAL A 332 1.98 18.05 12.53
C VAL A 332 3.36 18.24 11.94
N ALA A 333 3.69 17.59 10.81
CA ALA A 333 5.06 17.60 10.30
C ALA A 333 5.50 19.00 9.80
N PRO A 334 4.71 19.73 8.99
CA PRO A 334 5.06 21.10 8.61
C PRO A 334 5.13 22.04 9.81
N PHE A 335 4.20 21.91 10.78
CA PHE A 335 4.23 22.69 12.00
C PHE A 335 5.53 22.44 12.78
N CYS A 336 5.84 21.17 13.08
CA CYS A 336 7.08 20.80 13.74
C CYS A 336 8.30 21.32 12.98
N PHE A 337 8.34 21.19 11.64
CA PHE A 337 9.47 21.67 10.84
C PHE A 337 9.67 23.19 10.91
N VAL A 338 8.58 23.98 10.86
CA VAL A 338 8.64 25.45 10.93
C VAL A 338 9.13 25.93 12.30
N PHE A 339 8.69 25.27 13.38
CA PHE A 339 8.97 25.69 14.76
C PHE A 339 10.20 25.02 15.38
N THR A 340 10.78 24.00 14.75
CA THR A 340 11.99 23.32 15.25
C THR A 340 13.23 24.09 14.81
N GLN A 341 14.01 24.55 15.79
CA GLN A 341 15.21 25.37 15.59
C GLN A 341 16.43 24.64 16.08
N GLY A 342 17.61 24.99 15.55
CA GLY A 342 18.88 24.52 16.10
C GLY A 342 19.20 23.04 15.82
N ALA A 343 18.35 22.32 15.09
CA ALA A 343 18.71 21.02 14.52
C ALA A 343 19.90 21.20 13.58
N LYS A 344 21.04 20.58 13.93
CA LYS A 344 22.27 20.59 13.13
C LYS A 344 22.75 19.18 12.89
N ALA A 345 23.44 18.99 11.78
CA ALA A 345 24.13 17.74 11.48
C ALA A 345 25.33 17.57 12.42
N ARG A 346 25.44 16.40 13.07
CA ARG A 346 26.51 16.10 14.02
C ARG A 346 27.93 16.30 13.45
N ARG A 347 28.13 15.98 12.17
CA ARG A 347 29.43 16.11 11.48
C ARG A 347 29.96 17.55 11.45
N ASP A 348 29.09 18.54 11.46
CA ASP A 348 29.52 19.94 11.46
C ASP A 348 30.08 20.36 12.82
N THR A 349 29.67 19.69 13.90
CA THR A 349 30.21 19.89 15.24
C THR A 349 31.60 19.28 15.33
N ASP A 350 31.75 18.01 14.95
CA ASP A 350 33.02 17.28 15.03
C ASP A 350 34.12 17.96 14.18
N ARG A 351 33.77 18.42 12.97
CA ARG A 351 34.74 19.10 12.09
C ARG A 351 35.23 20.43 12.65
N LYS A 352 34.37 21.16 13.39
CA LYS A 352 34.78 22.42 14.03
C LYS A 352 35.73 22.16 15.20
N GLU A 353 35.51 21.09 15.96
CA GLU A 353 36.40 20.68 17.03
C GLU A 353 37.77 20.25 16.48
N GLU A 354 37.80 19.45 15.41
CA GLU A 354 39.06 19.05 14.77
C GLU A 354 39.87 20.24 14.23
N HIS A 355 39.20 21.19 13.56
CA HIS A 355 39.88 22.40 13.12
C HIS A 355 40.38 23.21 14.32
N PHE A 356 39.59 23.36 15.39
CA PHE A 356 40.02 24.09 16.59
C PHE A 356 41.27 23.47 17.24
N VAL A 357 41.31 22.14 17.37
CA VAL A 357 42.47 21.41 17.92
C VAL A 357 43.74 21.57 17.06
N GLN A 358 43.62 21.77 15.74
CA GLN A 358 44.79 22.00 14.88
C GLN A 358 45.39 23.41 15.02
N TRP A 359 44.65 24.38 15.56
CA TRP A 359 45.12 25.76 15.72
C TRP A 359 45.57 26.11 17.14
N THR A 360 45.26 25.26 18.14
CA THR A 360 45.73 25.36 19.53
C THR A 360 46.95 24.48 19.75
#